data_AF-A0A8S4AAL0-F1
#
_entry.id   AF-A0A8S4AAL0-F1
#
_cell.length_a   1.000
_cell.length_b   1.000
_cell.length_c   1.000
_cell.angle_alpha   90.00
_cell.angle_beta   90.00
_cell.angle_gamma   90.00
#
_symmetry.space_group_name_H-M   'P 1'
#
loop_
_entity.id
_entity.type
_entity.pdbx_description
1 polymer ?
#
loop_
_entity_poly.entity_id
_entity_poly.type
_entity_poly.pdbx_seq_one_letter_code
_entity_poly.pdbx_strand_id
1 'polypeptide(L)'
;DSARPEDRGRRFIISYRLADDMLTIFEPQAKNSGIIGGKFLERTRVAKPGSTAEKPSFYGPQDFYIGAVIDIFKHRFIITNADAYVLKFIEQHKDQFPEKTYNTIRDKVGEYTGPKETVKGAPLKVQRHPGDLDIMVKQVLAQLKKIAITDKSRIDEMFLRYNNDRTGCIDKGNLRDLCKRLQLPTDDDLLEALISKITMNPTGNISLEDFREFIEGK
;
A
#
# COMPACT_ATOMS: atom_id res chain seq x y z
N ASP A 1 5.68 -17.69 10.04
CA ASP A 1 5.26 -18.95 9.42
C ASP A 1 4.27 -18.64 8.31
N SER A 2 4.70 -18.71 7.04
CA SER A 2 3.84 -18.48 5.88
C SER A 2 3.40 -19.81 5.29
N ALA A 3 2.13 -19.89 4.89
CA ALA A 3 1.56 -21.06 4.21
C ALA A 3 2.12 -21.25 2.79
N ARG A 4 2.71 -20.20 2.20
CA ARG A 4 3.36 -20.26 0.88
C ARG A 4 4.87 -20.44 1.07
N PRO A 5 5.50 -21.47 0.48
CA PRO A 5 6.94 -21.69 0.59
C PRO A 5 7.78 -20.52 0.06
N GLU A 6 7.32 -19.87 -1.02
CA GLU A 6 7.99 -18.69 -1.61
C GLU A 6 8.07 -17.47 -0.68
N ASP A 7 7.20 -17.40 0.34
CA ASP A 7 7.24 -16.29 1.30
C ASP A 7 8.26 -16.51 2.41
N ARG A 8 8.83 -17.72 2.52
CA ARG A 8 9.85 -18.03 3.53
C ARG A 8 11.14 -17.31 3.19
N GLY A 9 11.57 -16.42 4.09
CA GLY A 9 12.83 -15.69 3.97
C GLY A 9 12.71 -14.28 3.37
N ARG A 10 11.53 -13.90 2.85
CA ARG A 10 11.24 -12.52 2.43
C ARG A 10 11.30 -11.60 3.64
N ARG A 11 11.95 -10.44 3.47
CA ARG A 11 12.08 -9.42 4.52
C ARG A 11 11.37 -8.15 4.08
N PHE A 12 10.69 -7.53 5.02
CA PHE A 12 9.93 -6.30 4.79
C PHE A 12 10.33 -5.26 5.82
N ILE A 13 10.20 -4.00 5.42
CA ILE A 13 10.35 -2.82 6.27
C ILE A 13 8.94 -2.27 6.49
N ILE A 14 8.54 -2.18 7.75
CA ILE A 14 7.29 -1.55 8.15
C ILE A 14 7.61 -0.16 8.69
N SER A 15 7.02 0.86 8.11
CA SER A 15 7.18 2.25 8.56
C SER A 15 5.87 2.76 9.15
N TYR A 16 5.88 3.08 10.44
CA TYR A 16 4.76 3.70 11.15
C TYR A 16 4.98 5.20 11.26
N ARG A 17 3.96 6.01 10.96
CA ARG A 17 4.01 7.46 11.13
C ARG A 17 3.14 7.91 12.30
N LEU A 18 3.78 8.49 13.31
CA LEU A 18 3.15 9.00 14.53
C LEU A 18 2.20 10.18 14.30
N ALA A 19 2.39 10.95 13.22
CA ALA A 19 1.58 12.14 12.96
C ALA A 19 0.13 11.81 12.57
N ASP A 20 -0.14 10.63 12.02
CA ASP A 20 -1.46 10.26 11.49
C ASP A 20 -1.79 8.76 11.59
N ASP A 21 -1.04 8.01 12.40
CA ASP A 21 -1.21 6.57 12.66
C ASP A 21 -1.21 5.67 11.41
N MET A 22 -0.58 6.12 10.32
CA MET A 22 -0.55 5.36 9.07
C MET A 22 0.71 4.49 8.95
N LEU A 23 0.53 3.35 8.28
CA LEU A 23 1.57 2.36 8.03
C LEU A 23 1.87 2.25 6.53
N THR A 24 3.14 2.04 6.19
CA THR A 24 3.59 1.55 4.88
C THR A 24 4.44 0.31 5.06
N ILE A 25 4.44 -0.57 4.06
CA ILE A 25 5.29 -1.77 4.04
C ILE A 25 6.05 -1.80 2.72
N PHE A 26 7.36 -2.02 2.80
CA PHE A 26 8.25 -2.08 1.66
C PHE A 26 9.11 -3.34 1.72
N GLU A 27 9.24 -4.06 0.63
CA GLU A 27 10.15 -5.17 0.48
C GLU A 27 11.44 -4.70 -0.20
N PRO A 28 12.59 -4.72 0.50
CA PRO A 28 13.87 -4.45 -0.13
C PRO A 28 14.16 -5.46 -1.25
N GLN A 29 14.68 -4.96 -2.38
CA GLN A 29 15.10 -5.83 -3.47
C GLN A 29 16.31 -6.67 -3.04
N ALA A 30 16.14 -7.98 -3.00
CA ALA A 30 17.23 -8.92 -2.75
C ALA A 30 17.83 -9.38 -4.09
N LYS A 31 19.14 -9.16 -4.27
CA LYS A 31 19.88 -9.68 -5.43
C LYS A 31 19.71 -11.20 -5.51
N ASN A 32 19.50 -11.73 -6.72
CA ASN A 32 19.34 -13.16 -7.01
C ASN A 32 18.10 -13.84 -6.38
N SER A 33 17.12 -13.07 -5.87
CA SER A 33 15.92 -13.66 -5.27
C SER A 33 14.85 -14.10 -6.27
N GLY A 34 14.88 -13.60 -7.50
CA GLY A 34 13.82 -13.82 -8.50
C GLY A 34 12.50 -13.10 -8.17
N ILE A 35 12.46 -12.34 -7.07
CA ILE A 35 11.29 -11.61 -6.57
C ILE A 35 11.54 -10.12 -6.77
N ILE A 36 10.60 -9.42 -7.42
CA ILE A 36 10.64 -7.97 -7.53
C ILE A 36 10.23 -7.38 -6.18
N GLY A 37 11.22 -6.97 -5.38
CA GLY A 37 10.97 -6.15 -4.19
C GLY A 37 10.36 -4.80 -4.57
N GLY A 38 9.64 -4.17 -3.63
CA GLY A 38 8.94 -2.92 -3.88
C GLY A 38 7.94 -2.58 -2.77
N LYS A 39 7.06 -1.63 -3.04
CA LYS A 39 6.00 -1.24 -2.09
C LYS A 39 5.00 -2.39 -1.95
N PHE A 40 4.92 -2.97 -0.76
CA PHE A 40 4.00 -4.06 -0.42
C PHE A 40 2.67 -3.54 0.12
N LEU A 41 2.71 -2.50 0.97
CA LEU A 41 1.54 -1.81 1.46
C LEU A 41 1.76 -0.31 1.39
N GLU A 42 0.77 0.36 0.83
CA GLU A 42 0.73 1.81 0.74
C GLU A 42 0.13 2.44 1.99
N ARG A 43 0.16 3.77 2.08
CA ARG A 43 -0.04 4.50 3.34
C ARG A 43 -1.47 4.29 3.85
N THR A 44 -1.62 3.37 4.80
CA THR A 44 -2.92 2.88 5.22
C THR A 44 -2.98 2.82 6.73
N ARG A 45 -4.11 3.27 7.31
CA ARG A 45 -4.42 3.02 8.72
C ARG A 45 -4.91 1.58 8.87
N VAL A 46 -4.16 0.75 9.57
CA VAL A 46 -4.44 -0.69 9.66
C VAL A 46 -5.22 -1.01 10.92
N ALA A 47 -6.37 -1.67 10.75
CA ALA A 47 -7.21 -2.14 11.85
C ALA A 47 -6.68 -3.46 12.45
N LYS A 48 -6.81 -3.62 13.76
CA LYS A 48 -6.47 -4.85 14.47
C LYS A 48 -7.45 -5.97 14.09
N PRO A 49 -7.02 -7.24 14.14
CA PRO A 49 -7.91 -8.38 13.97
C PRO A 49 -9.06 -8.31 14.99
N GLY A 50 -10.29 -8.55 14.54
CA GLY A 50 -11.50 -8.44 15.36
C GLY A 50 -12.11 -7.05 15.48
N SER A 51 -11.53 -6.03 14.82
CA SER A 51 -12.17 -4.71 14.72
C SER A 51 -13.44 -4.77 13.85
N THR A 52 -14.52 -4.16 14.34
CA THR A 52 -15.78 -4.02 13.59
C THR A 52 -15.95 -2.59 13.10
N ALA A 53 -16.84 -2.35 12.13
CA ALA A 53 -17.14 -1.01 11.64
C ALA A 53 -17.68 -0.08 12.75
N GLU A 54 -18.35 -0.65 13.74
CA GLU A 54 -18.94 0.05 14.89
C GLU A 54 -17.91 0.34 16.00
N LYS A 55 -16.86 -0.48 16.10
CA LYS A 55 -15.78 -0.32 17.08
C LYS A 55 -14.41 -0.56 16.43
N PRO A 56 -13.92 0.40 15.63
CA PRO A 56 -12.64 0.26 14.98
C PRO A 56 -11.50 0.37 15.98
N SER A 57 -10.60 -0.61 16.03
CA SER A 57 -9.34 -0.55 16.77
C SER A 57 -8.19 -0.58 15.79
N PHE A 58 -7.28 0.39 15.87
CA PHE A 58 -6.14 0.49 14.95
C PHE A 58 -4.85 0.12 15.66
N TYR A 59 -3.88 -0.40 14.88
CA TYR A 59 -2.54 -0.58 15.40
C TYR A 59 -1.92 0.76 15.77
N GLY A 60 -1.32 0.82 16.96
CA GLY A 60 -0.53 1.94 17.44
C GLY A 60 0.94 1.55 17.61
N PRO A 61 1.81 2.52 17.93
CA PRO A 61 3.24 2.27 18.09
C PRO A 61 3.53 1.26 19.23
N GLN A 62 2.63 1.17 20.21
CA GLN A 62 2.65 0.21 21.32
C GLN A 62 2.64 -1.26 20.89
N ASP A 63 1.99 -1.54 19.76
CA ASP A 63 1.79 -2.89 19.25
C ASP A 63 3.03 -3.44 18.53
N PHE A 64 4.02 -2.58 18.22
CA PHE A 64 5.23 -2.93 17.49
C PHE A 64 6.40 -3.17 18.45
N TYR A 65 6.58 -4.42 18.87
CA TYR A 65 7.74 -4.89 19.65
C TYR A 65 8.38 -6.11 18.99
N ILE A 66 9.65 -6.42 19.30
CA ILE A 66 10.30 -7.57 18.66
C ILE A 66 9.60 -8.87 19.06
N GLY A 67 9.26 -9.69 18.07
CA GLY A 67 8.46 -10.90 18.23
C GLY A 67 6.95 -10.67 18.11
N ALA A 68 6.47 -9.43 18.02
CA ALA A 68 5.06 -9.14 17.77
C ALA A 68 4.64 -9.71 16.40
N VAL A 69 3.44 -10.29 16.36
CA VAL A 69 2.79 -10.75 15.14
C VAL A 69 1.75 -9.72 14.74
N ILE A 70 1.92 -9.11 13.56
CA ILE A 70 1.04 -8.08 13.04
C ILE A 70 0.27 -8.63 11.85
N ASP A 71 -1.05 -8.69 12.00
CA ASP A 71 -1.99 -9.08 10.96
C ASP A 71 -2.38 -7.86 10.12
N ILE A 72 -2.03 -7.87 8.84
CA ILE A 72 -2.27 -6.78 7.90
C ILE A 72 -2.83 -7.38 6.60
N PHE A 73 -4.10 -7.12 6.30
CA PHE A 73 -4.78 -7.59 5.09
C PHE A 73 -4.60 -9.09 4.78
N LYS A 74 -4.74 -9.95 5.80
CA LYS A 74 -4.53 -11.42 5.74
C LYS A 74 -3.08 -11.87 5.55
N HIS A 75 -2.12 -10.94 5.60
CA HIS A 75 -0.70 -11.24 5.72
C HIS A 75 -0.26 -11.09 7.18
N ARG A 76 0.51 -12.08 7.66
CA ARG A 76 1.08 -12.06 9.01
C ARG A 76 2.55 -11.71 8.94
N PHE A 77 2.91 -10.60 9.58
CA PHE A 77 4.29 -10.14 9.72
C PHE A 77 4.78 -10.42 11.14
N ILE A 78 6.05 -10.79 11.26
CA ILE A 78 6.71 -10.91 12.56
C ILE A 78 7.74 -9.80 12.63
N ILE A 79 7.67 -8.95 13.65
CA ILE A 79 8.67 -7.92 13.87
C ILE A 79 9.94 -8.60 14.36
N THR A 80 11.00 -8.57 13.55
CA THR A 80 12.25 -9.29 13.83
C THR A 80 13.39 -8.37 14.24
N ASN A 81 13.32 -7.10 13.86
CA ASN A 81 14.30 -6.05 14.16
C ASN A 81 13.62 -4.68 14.13
N ALA A 82 14.31 -3.65 14.62
CA ALA A 82 13.89 -2.25 14.58
C ALA A 82 15.10 -1.34 14.28
N ASP A 83 14.84 -0.18 13.66
CA ASP A 83 15.88 0.81 13.37
C ASP A 83 16.39 1.45 14.68
N ALA A 84 17.66 1.86 14.71
CA ALA A 84 18.25 2.64 15.80
C ALA A 84 17.48 3.93 16.11
N TYR A 85 16.85 4.56 15.11
CA TYR A 85 15.97 5.71 15.35
C TYR A 85 14.73 5.35 16.19
N VAL A 86 14.17 4.15 16.00
CA VAL A 86 13.01 3.67 16.78
C VAL A 86 13.41 3.45 18.23
N LEU A 87 14.59 2.87 18.47
CA LEU A 87 15.11 2.71 19.84
C LEU A 87 15.25 4.06 20.55
N LYS A 88 15.91 5.04 19.92
CA LYS A 88 16.08 6.39 20.48
C LYS A 88 14.74 7.05 20.80
N PHE A 89 13.77 6.91 19.90
CA PHE A 89 12.43 7.46 20.09
C PHE A 89 11.73 6.85 21.31
N ILE A 90 11.76 5.53 21.45
CA ILE A 90 11.15 4.81 22.59
C ILE A 90 11.88 5.16 23.89
N GLU A 91 13.20 5.33 23.87
CA GLU A 91 14.00 5.75 25.03
C GLU A 91 13.63 7.13 25.56
N GLN A 92 13.27 8.05 24.67
CA GLN A 92 12.83 9.40 25.04
C GLN A 92 11.39 9.44 25.56
N HIS A 93 10.59 8.42 25.23
CA HIS A 93 9.16 8.37 25.56
C HIS A 93 8.80 7.11 26.36
N LYS A 94 9.70 6.63 27.23
CA LYS A 94 9.55 5.35 27.97
C LYS A 94 8.21 5.22 28.68
N ASP A 95 7.70 6.31 29.23
CA ASP A 95 6.42 6.33 29.97
C ASP A 95 5.20 6.02 29.09
N GLN A 96 5.33 6.19 27.77
CA GLN A 96 4.26 5.92 26.82
C GLN A 96 4.29 4.48 26.32
N PHE A 97 5.37 3.72 26.52
CA PHE A 97 5.55 2.38 25.95
C PHE A 97 5.62 1.31 27.03
N PRO A 98 5.10 0.09 26.79
CA PRO A 98 5.32 -1.03 27.69
C PRO A 98 6.82 -1.34 27.83
N GLU A 99 7.29 -1.65 29.04
CA GLU A 99 8.71 -2.00 29.29
C GLU A 99 9.19 -3.15 28.40
N LYS A 100 8.30 -4.12 28.11
CA LYS A 100 8.56 -5.23 27.20
C LYS A 100 8.94 -4.73 25.79
N THR A 101 8.28 -3.69 25.29
CA THR A 101 8.56 -3.12 23.97
C THR A 101 9.96 -2.52 23.93
N TYR A 102 10.33 -1.76 24.96
CA TYR A 102 11.67 -1.17 25.07
C TYR A 102 12.77 -2.23 25.16
N ASN A 103 12.66 -3.17 26.09
CA ASN A 103 13.69 -4.18 26.32
C ASN A 103 13.93 -5.05 25.08
N THR A 104 12.85 -5.50 24.43
CA THR A 104 12.95 -6.34 23.24
C THR A 104 13.59 -5.64 22.05
N ILE A 105 13.36 -4.34 21.88
CA ILE A 105 13.97 -3.54 20.82
C ILE A 105 15.45 -3.30 21.12
N ARG A 106 15.78 -2.87 22.35
CA ARG A 106 17.17 -2.62 22.79
C ARG A 106 18.07 -3.83 22.57
N ASP A 107 17.61 -5.02 22.94
CA ASP A 107 18.42 -6.24 22.92
C ASP A 107 18.68 -6.77 21.49
N LYS A 108 17.99 -6.22 20.47
CA LYS A 108 18.02 -6.68 19.08
C LYS A 108 18.54 -5.64 18.09
N VAL A 109 18.88 -4.42 18.52
CA VAL A 109 19.45 -3.40 17.62
C VAL A 109 20.83 -3.86 17.12
N GLY A 110 20.84 -4.37 15.90
CA GLY A 110 22.04 -4.80 15.18
C GLY A 110 21.92 -4.44 13.70
N GLU A 111 22.85 -3.58 13.26
CA GLU A 111 23.19 -3.17 11.88
C GLU A 111 22.02 -3.11 10.87
N TYR A 112 21.22 -2.05 10.95
CA TYR A 112 20.55 -1.50 9.77
C TYR A 112 21.25 -0.21 9.36
N THR A 113 22.19 -0.29 8.42
CA THR A 113 22.65 0.89 7.68
C THR A 113 21.49 1.30 6.79
N GLY A 114 20.94 2.50 6.99
CA GLY A 114 19.72 2.99 6.35
C GLY A 114 19.70 2.92 4.81
N PRO A 115 18.67 3.49 4.16
CA PRO A 115 18.60 3.49 2.70
C PRO A 115 19.87 4.16 2.13
N LYS A 116 20.71 3.39 1.43
CA LYS A 116 21.72 3.98 0.55
C LYS A 116 20.95 4.82 -0.46
N GLU A 117 21.33 6.10 -0.59
CA GLU A 117 20.76 7.04 -1.54
C GLU A 117 20.47 6.33 -2.87
N THR A 118 19.22 6.41 -3.32
CA THR A 118 18.85 5.92 -4.65
C THR A 118 19.61 6.75 -5.68
N VAL A 119 20.74 6.25 -6.14
CA VAL A 119 21.33 6.69 -7.39
C VAL A 119 20.22 6.51 -8.44
N LYS A 120 19.88 7.57 -9.19
CA LYS A 120 18.90 7.51 -10.29
C LYS A 120 19.40 6.50 -11.32
N GLY A 121 19.07 5.22 -11.11
CA GLY A 121 19.26 4.17 -12.08
C GLY A 121 18.35 4.41 -13.28
N ALA A 122 18.85 4.10 -14.47
CA ALA A 122 18.07 4.08 -15.69
C ALA A 122 16.72 3.35 -15.48
N PRO A 123 15.66 3.68 -16.25
CA PRO A 123 14.34 3.08 -16.08
C PRO A 123 14.46 1.55 -16.18
N LEU A 124 14.25 0.88 -15.04
CA LEU A 124 14.24 -0.57 -14.94
C LEU A 124 13.04 -1.12 -15.71
N LYS A 125 13.28 -1.94 -16.73
CA LYS A 125 12.24 -2.74 -17.37
C LYS A 125 11.76 -3.81 -16.38
N VAL A 126 10.60 -3.56 -15.79
CA VAL A 126 9.87 -4.50 -14.90
C VAL A 126 9.57 -5.77 -15.69
N GLN A 127 9.90 -6.95 -15.15
CA GLN A 127 9.60 -8.23 -15.77
C GLN A 127 8.62 -9.01 -14.88
N ARG A 128 7.34 -8.99 -15.26
CA ARG A 128 6.23 -9.50 -14.44
C ARG A 128 6.07 -11.01 -14.59
N HIS A 129 5.64 -11.67 -13.52
CA HIS A 129 5.27 -13.07 -13.59
C HIS A 129 3.82 -13.22 -14.08
N PRO A 130 3.47 -14.38 -14.67
CA PRO A 130 2.10 -14.63 -15.13
C PRO A 130 1.10 -14.52 -13.97
N GLY A 131 0.08 -13.67 -14.12
CA GLY A 131 -1.00 -13.49 -13.13
C GLY A 131 -0.81 -12.33 -12.13
N ASP A 132 0.40 -11.76 -12.04
CA ASP A 132 0.64 -10.58 -11.17
C ASP A 132 -0.22 -9.39 -11.60
N LEU A 133 -0.34 -9.18 -12.92
CA LEU A 133 -1.13 -8.09 -13.50
C LEU A 133 -2.61 -8.19 -13.08
N ASP A 134 -3.21 -9.38 -13.17
CA ASP A 134 -4.61 -9.59 -12.80
C ASP A 134 -4.87 -9.32 -11.31
N ILE A 135 -3.94 -9.73 -10.44
CA ILE A 135 -4.05 -9.48 -9.00
C ILE A 135 -3.99 -7.99 -8.72
N MET A 136 -3.04 -7.28 -9.34
CA MET A 136 -2.88 -5.84 -9.19
C MET A 136 -4.10 -5.08 -9.72
N VAL A 137 -4.61 -5.45 -10.90
CA VAL A 137 -5.83 -4.86 -11.48
C VAL A 137 -7.00 -5.02 -10.51
N LYS A 138 -7.23 -6.22 -9.96
CA LYS A 138 -8.32 -6.46 -9.00
C LYS A 138 -8.18 -5.60 -7.74
N GLN A 139 -6.98 -5.46 -7.21
CA GLN A 139 -6.71 -4.66 -6.02
C GLN A 139 -6.94 -3.17 -6.29
N VAL A 140 -6.43 -2.65 -7.41
CA VAL A 140 -6.61 -1.24 -7.79
C VAL A 140 -8.08 -0.91 -8.02
N LEU A 141 -8.82 -1.75 -8.75
CA LEU A 141 -10.26 -1.57 -8.96
C LEU A 141 -11.03 -1.55 -7.64
N ALA A 142 -10.70 -2.43 -6.69
CA ALA A 142 -11.35 -2.45 -5.38
C ALA A 142 -11.09 -1.17 -4.57
N GLN A 143 -9.89 -0.61 -4.65
CA GLN A 143 -9.57 0.65 -3.99
C GLN A 143 -10.32 1.83 -4.61
N LEU A 144 -10.39 1.90 -5.94
CA LEU A 144 -11.13 2.93 -6.66
C LEU A 144 -12.63 2.90 -6.30
N LYS A 145 -13.25 1.71 -6.23
CA LYS A 145 -14.64 1.56 -5.78
C LYS A 145 -14.84 2.00 -4.32
N LYS A 146 -13.89 1.69 -3.44
CA LYS A 146 -13.99 2.05 -2.00
C LYS A 146 -14.03 3.56 -1.77
N ILE A 147 -13.27 4.32 -2.55
CA ILE A 147 -13.24 5.79 -2.46
C ILE A 147 -14.62 6.38 -2.74
N ALA A 148 -15.33 5.85 -3.74
CA ALA A 148 -16.66 6.32 -4.09
C ALA A 148 -17.74 5.96 -3.06
N ILE A 149 -17.54 4.90 -2.27
CA ILE A 149 -18.46 4.53 -1.18
C ILE A 149 -18.25 5.45 0.04
N THR A 150 -17.02 5.89 0.29
CA THR A 150 -16.67 6.74 1.45
C THR A 150 -16.89 8.23 1.20
N ASP A 151 -16.84 8.68 -0.05
CA ASP A 151 -17.09 10.06 -0.42
C ASP A 151 -18.60 10.25 -0.64
N LYS A 152 -19.27 10.99 0.26
CA LYS A 152 -20.73 11.28 0.20
C LYS A 152 -21.11 12.22 -0.96
N SER A 153 -20.18 12.59 -1.84
CA SER A 153 -20.44 13.38 -3.03
C SER A 153 -21.12 12.55 -4.12
N ARG A 154 -21.87 13.20 -5.00
CA ARG A 154 -22.46 12.55 -6.17
C ARG A 154 -21.34 12.05 -7.10
N ILE A 155 -21.52 10.88 -7.71
CA ILE A 155 -20.55 10.29 -8.65
C ILE A 155 -20.16 11.28 -9.77
N ASP A 156 -21.11 12.11 -10.18
CA ASP A 156 -20.94 13.21 -11.13
C ASP A 156 -19.84 14.20 -10.68
N GLU A 157 -19.77 14.54 -9.39
CA GLU A 157 -18.73 15.42 -8.83
C GLU A 157 -17.37 14.72 -8.75
N MET A 158 -17.35 13.42 -8.44
CA MET A 158 -16.12 12.64 -8.47
C MET A 158 -15.54 12.59 -9.88
N PHE A 159 -16.37 12.35 -10.88
CA PHE A 159 -15.97 12.35 -12.29
C PHE A 159 -15.34 13.69 -12.69
N LEU A 160 -15.98 14.82 -12.32
CA LEU A 160 -15.48 16.16 -12.61
C LEU A 160 -14.15 16.48 -11.90
N ARG A 161 -13.92 15.95 -10.69
CA ARG A 161 -12.62 16.09 -10.00
C ARG A 161 -11.49 15.35 -10.69
N TYR A 162 -11.80 14.27 -11.41
CA TYR A 162 -10.80 13.43 -12.07
C TYR A 162 -10.62 13.80 -13.55
N ASN A 163 -11.61 14.40 -14.17
CA ASN A 163 -11.53 15.02 -15.49
C ASN A 163 -10.94 16.45 -15.41
N ASN A 164 -9.66 16.55 -15.00
CA ASN A 164 -8.99 17.83 -14.74
C ASN A 164 -8.92 18.77 -15.97
N ASP A 165 -8.98 18.21 -17.19
CA ASP A 165 -8.90 18.94 -18.45
C ASP A 165 -10.28 19.32 -19.03
N ARG A 166 -11.38 18.93 -18.37
CA ARG A 166 -12.77 19.19 -18.78
C ARG A 166 -13.11 18.67 -20.18
N THR A 167 -12.40 17.66 -20.66
CA THR A 167 -12.68 17.01 -21.95
C THR A 167 -13.99 16.21 -21.95
N GLY A 168 -14.62 16.04 -20.79
CA GLY A 168 -15.86 15.27 -20.63
C GLY A 168 -15.64 13.76 -20.54
N CYS A 169 -14.38 13.30 -20.51
CA CYS A 169 -14.01 11.89 -20.40
C CYS A 169 -12.69 11.73 -19.62
N ILE A 170 -12.56 10.68 -18.82
CA ILE A 170 -11.31 10.37 -18.10
C ILE A 170 -10.41 9.58 -19.05
N ASP A 171 -9.34 10.19 -19.51
CA ASP A 171 -8.34 9.54 -20.36
C ASP A 171 -7.25 8.79 -19.54
N LYS A 172 -6.32 8.11 -20.22
CA LYS A 172 -5.20 7.41 -19.55
C LYS A 172 -4.33 8.34 -18.70
N GLY A 173 -4.20 9.61 -19.08
CA GLY A 173 -3.44 10.62 -18.34
C GLY A 173 -4.13 11.00 -17.03
N ASN A 174 -5.42 11.29 -17.09
CA ASN A 174 -6.29 11.55 -15.94
C ASN A 174 -6.32 10.35 -14.99
N LEU A 175 -6.46 9.12 -15.53
CA LEU A 175 -6.42 7.90 -14.74
C LEU A 175 -5.06 7.70 -14.07
N ARG A 176 -3.96 8.00 -14.78
CA ARG A 176 -2.61 7.99 -14.21
C ARG A 176 -2.49 8.98 -13.05
N ASP A 177 -2.97 10.20 -13.21
CA ASP A 177 -2.88 11.23 -12.18
C ASP A 177 -3.78 10.92 -10.98
N LEU A 178 -4.95 10.31 -11.22
CA LEU A 178 -5.77 9.71 -10.18
C LEU A 178 -4.99 8.63 -9.42
N CYS A 179 -4.40 7.69 -10.13
CA CYS A 179 -3.57 6.64 -9.54
C CYS A 179 -2.38 7.24 -8.76
N LYS A 180 -1.71 8.28 -9.26
CA LYS A 180 -0.63 8.99 -8.53
C LYS A 180 -1.12 9.65 -7.25
N ARG A 181 -2.26 10.36 -7.30
CA ARG A 181 -2.86 11.01 -6.12
C ARG A 181 -3.26 10.00 -5.05
N LEU A 182 -3.78 8.86 -5.50
CA LEU A 182 -4.10 7.71 -4.67
C LEU A 182 -2.89 6.82 -4.39
N GLN A 183 -1.68 7.22 -4.82
CA GLN A 183 -0.41 6.51 -4.62
C GLN A 183 -0.39 5.03 -5.10
N LEU A 184 -1.29 4.71 -6.03
CA LEU A 184 -1.43 3.45 -6.74
C LEU A 184 -0.33 3.28 -7.80
N PRO A 185 -0.01 2.03 -8.22
CA PRO A 185 0.93 1.79 -9.31
C PRO A 185 0.43 2.41 -10.62
N THR A 186 1.35 2.91 -11.44
CA THR A 186 1.02 3.68 -12.66
C THR A 186 1.67 3.13 -13.92
N ASP A 187 2.07 1.87 -13.89
CA ASP A 187 2.65 1.21 -15.05
C ASP A 187 1.68 1.18 -16.24
N ASP A 188 2.20 1.32 -17.46
CA ASP A 188 1.38 1.51 -18.67
C ASP A 188 0.44 0.34 -18.96
N ASP A 189 0.93 -0.87 -18.85
CA ASP A 189 0.20 -2.12 -19.03
C ASP A 189 -0.82 -2.38 -17.90
N LEU A 190 -0.57 -1.88 -16.68
CA LEU A 190 -1.58 -1.88 -15.62
C LEU A 190 -2.69 -0.87 -15.93
N LEU A 191 -2.35 0.34 -16.36
CA LEU A 191 -3.32 1.37 -16.71
C LEU A 191 -4.18 0.93 -17.91
N GLU A 192 -3.57 0.29 -18.91
CA GLU A 192 -4.29 -0.30 -20.05
C GLU A 192 -5.23 -1.41 -19.61
N ALA A 193 -4.77 -2.31 -18.74
CA ALA A 193 -5.62 -3.36 -18.20
C ALA A 193 -6.79 -2.78 -17.38
N LEU A 194 -6.57 -1.71 -16.60
CA LEU A 194 -7.62 -1.01 -15.86
C LEU A 194 -8.65 -0.37 -16.80
N ILE A 195 -8.19 0.35 -17.83
CA ILE A 195 -9.06 0.96 -18.83
C ILE A 195 -9.93 -0.11 -19.49
N SER A 196 -9.33 -1.22 -19.92
CA SER A 196 -10.06 -2.34 -20.55
C SER A 196 -11.12 -3.00 -19.66
N LYS A 197 -11.01 -2.83 -18.33
CA LYS A 197 -11.99 -3.34 -17.35
C LYS A 197 -13.09 -2.33 -17.05
N ILE A 198 -12.85 -1.04 -17.30
CA ILE A 198 -13.77 0.04 -16.97
C ILE A 198 -14.60 0.45 -18.19
N THR A 199 -14.02 0.45 -19.40
CA THR A 199 -14.70 0.88 -20.62
C THR A 199 -14.42 -0.07 -21.78
N MET A 200 -15.40 -0.22 -22.67
CA MET A 200 -15.26 -0.88 -23.97
C MET A 200 -14.99 0.10 -25.12
N ASN A 201 -14.85 1.39 -24.82
CA ASN A 201 -14.62 2.40 -25.85
C ASN A 201 -13.29 2.14 -26.57
N PRO A 202 -13.27 2.15 -27.91
CA PRO A 202 -12.07 1.86 -28.70
C PRO A 202 -10.97 2.91 -28.53
N THR A 203 -11.31 4.10 -28.05
CA THR A 203 -10.37 5.18 -27.72
C THR A 203 -9.72 5.01 -26.34
N GLY A 204 -10.24 4.12 -25.49
CA GLY A 204 -9.77 3.95 -24.10
C GLY A 204 -10.16 5.09 -23.16
N ASN A 205 -11.04 5.99 -23.59
CA ASN A 205 -11.56 7.08 -22.77
C ASN A 205 -12.78 6.60 -21.97
N ILE A 206 -12.75 6.85 -20.66
CA ILE A 206 -13.81 6.46 -19.73
C ILE A 206 -14.86 7.58 -19.70
N SER A 207 -16.07 7.28 -20.17
CA SER A 207 -17.21 8.20 -20.11
C SER A 207 -17.78 8.31 -18.69
N LEU A 208 -18.69 9.27 -18.47
CA LEU A 208 -19.39 9.38 -17.19
C LEU A 208 -20.22 8.13 -16.91
N GLU A 209 -20.90 7.59 -17.93
CA GLU A 209 -21.63 6.32 -17.84
C GLU A 209 -20.72 5.15 -17.49
N ASP A 210 -19.57 4.99 -18.16
CA ASP A 210 -18.59 3.93 -17.84
C ASP A 210 -18.10 4.04 -16.39
N PHE A 211 -17.78 5.27 -15.97
CA PHE A 211 -17.32 5.55 -14.61
C PHE A 211 -18.39 5.24 -13.57
N ARG A 212 -19.64 5.60 -13.87
CA ARG A 212 -20.79 5.33 -13.01
C ARG A 212 -21.07 3.84 -12.91
N GLU A 213 -21.10 3.12 -14.02
CA GLU A 213 -21.30 1.66 -14.03
C GLU A 213 -20.15 0.95 -13.30
N PHE A 214 -18.91 1.41 -13.45
CA PHE A 214 -17.79 0.87 -12.70
C PHE A 214 -17.95 1.03 -11.18
N ILE A 215 -18.39 2.20 -10.73
CA ILE A 215 -18.55 2.52 -9.30
C ILE A 215 -19.80 1.89 -8.69
N GLU A 216 -20.95 1.98 -9.37
CA GLU A 216 -22.25 1.47 -8.90
C GLU A 216 -22.46 -0.02 -9.21
N GLY A 217 -21.72 -0.57 -10.17
CA GLY A 217 -21.81 -1.95 -10.61
C GLY A 217 -21.35 -2.95 -9.55
N LYS A 218 -22.28 -3.85 -9.19
CA LYS A 218 -22.05 -5.02 -8.32
C LYS A 218 -20.99 -5.94 -8.88
#